data_AF-A0A0F5PUY4-F1
#
_entry.id   AF-A0A0F5PUY4-F1
#
_cell.length_a   1.000
_cell.length_b   1.000
_cell.length_c   1.000
_cell.angle_alpha   90.00
_cell.angle_beta   90.00
_cell.angle_gamma   90.00
#
_symmetry.space_group_name_H-M   'P 1'
#
loop_
_entity.id
_entity.type
_entity.pdbx_description
1 polymer ?
#
loop_
_entity_poly.entity_id
_entity_poly.type
_entity_poly.pdbx_seq_one_letter_code
_entity_poly.pdbx_strand_id
1 'polypeptide(L)'
;MPEFSARDTYAQWTMTVLAFVATIISVVGVVLIRQTFVETKRTADAAVFGNQQSARAVLEAQKSTDQAIRANEIALETGRASARAYLNCTGATFTLANRICVLKVSIKNFGQTPASHALLSGRLFVPNMNSVSNADQILYGQEKHTQIFDLPPTDAAAALIVFPLTFSTNVSRELSEGKWLASAEFSLHWKDIFGDSQTRQFFLVENTSNFAEETGGIRRREGDMRASNTRPQQRKI
;
A
#
# COMPACT_ATOMS: atom_id res chain seq x y z
N MET A 1 -46.32 16.63 -107.53
CA MET A 1 -46.06 17.83 -106.70
C MET A 1 -46.57 17.51 -105.30
N PRO A 2 -45.72 17.40 -104.28
CA PRO A 2 -46.19 17.13 -102.92
C PRO A 2 -46.89 18.39 -102.39
N GLU A 3 -48.14 18.25 -101.97
CA GLU A 3 -48.86 19.29 -101.24
C GLU A 3 -48.17 19.48 -99.89
N PHE A 4 -47.42 20.57 -99.75
CA PHE A 4 -46.99 21.05 -98.44
C PHE A 4 -48.23 21.53 -97.69
N SER A 5 -48.83 20.61 -96.94
CA SER A 5 -49.90 20.93 -96.00
C SER A 5 -49.31 21.84 -94.93
N ALA A 6 -49.66 23.12 -94.97
CA ALA A 6 -49.23 24.11 -93.99
C ALA A 6 -49.55 23.68 -92.53
N ARG A 7 -50.44 22.69 -92.33
CA ARG A 7 -50.71 22.07 -91.02
C ARG A 7 -49.50 21.33 -90.43
N ASP A 8 -48.65 20.71 -91.23
CA ASP A 8 -47.52 19.90 -90.72
C ASP A 8 -46.38 20.77 -90.19
N THR A 9 -46.22 21.98 -90.74
CA THR A 9 -45.22 22.96 -90.27
C THR A 9 -45.57 23.50 -88.88
N TYR A 10 -46.85 23.78 -88.61
CA TYR A 10 -47.28 24.20 -87.26
C TYR A 10 -47.06 23.09 -86.23
N ALA A 11 -47.35 21.83 -86.59
CA ALA A 11 -47.10 20.69 -85.72
C ALA A 11 -45.61 20.56 -85.37
N GLN A 12 -44.70 20.72 -86.36
CA GLN A 12 -43.26 20.68 -86.13
C GLN A 12 -42.79 21.79 -85.17
N TRP A 13 -43.20 23.04 -85.37
CA TRP A 13 -42.83 24.14 -84.47
C TRP A 13 -43.39 23.96 -83.05
N THR A 14 -44.61 23.47 -82.90
CA THR A 14 -45.18 23.19 -81.57
C THR A 14 -44.42 22.08 -80.83
N MET A 15 -43.98 21.03 -81.53
CA MET A 15 -43.17 19.97 -80.94
C MET A 15 -41.80 20.47 -80.50
N THR A 16 -41.15 21.36 -81.27
CA THR A 16 -39.86 21.96 -80.89
C THR A 16 -40.00 22.86 -79.66
N VAL A 17 -41.06 23.68 -79.59
CA VAL A 17 -41.33 24.53 -78.43
C VAL A 17 -41.59 23.69 -77.18
N LEU A 18 -42.42 22.64 -77.28
CA LEU A 18 -42.67 21.72 -76.17
C LEU A 18 -41.40 20.99 -75.72
N ALA A 19 -40.56 20.53 -76.65
CA ALA A 19 -39.28 19.91 -76.33
C ALA A 19 -38.34 20.89 -75.61
N PHE A 20 -38.30 22.16 -76.03
CA PHE A 20 -37.50 23.20 -75.39
C PHE A 20 -38.02 23.55 -73.98
N VAL A 21 -39.33 23.60 -73.79
CA VAL A 21 -39.93 23.78 -72.46
C VAL A 21 -39.61 22.57 -71.56
N ALA A 22 -39.71 21.35 -72.09
CA ALA A 22 -39.38 20.14 -71.35
C ALA A 22 -37.90 20.09 -70.91
N THR A 23 -36.96 20.55 -71.75
CA THR A 23 -35.54 20.63 -71.38
C THR A 23 -35.29 21.70 -70.32
N ILE A 24 -35.95 22.86 -70.40
CA ILE A 24 -35.86 23.89 -69.34
C ILE A 24 -36.38 23.34 -68.01
N ILE A 25 -37.55 22.71 -67.99
CA ILE A 25 -38.12 22.09 -66.79
C ILE A 25 -37.15 21.03 -66.22
N SER A 26 -36.53 20.22 -67.07
CA SER A 26 -35.56 19.21 -66.64
C SER A 26 -34.31 19.83 -66.01
N VAL A 27 -33.76 20.90 -66.61
CA VAL A 27 -32.59 21.60 -66.06
C VAL A 27 -32.93 22.26 -64.72
N VAL A 28 -34.09 22.91 -64.61
CA VAL A 28 -34.55 23.50 -63.34
C VAL A 28 -34.75 22.42 -62.27
N GLY A 29 -35.34 21.28 -62.62
CA GLY A 29 -35.49 20.13 -61.72
C GLY A 29 -34.15 19.64 -61.17
N VAL A 30 -33.13 19.49 -62.02
CA VAL A 30 -31.78 19.08 -61.59
C VAL A 30 -31.13 20.14 -60.69
N VAL A 31 -31.30 21.44 -60.98
CA VAL A 31 -30.76 22.52 -60.14
C VAL A 31 -31.41 22.52 -58.76
N LEU A 32 -32.73 22.37 -58.67
CA LEU A 32 -33.46 22.28 -57.40
C LEU A 32 -33.03 21.06 -56.59
N ILE A 33 -32.93 19.89 -57.23
CA ILE A 33 -32.44 18.67 -56.59
C ILE A 33 -31.01 18.89 -56.05
N ARG A 34 -30.11 19.49 -56.84
CA ARG A 34 -28.75 19.78 -56.39
C ARG A 34 -28.71 20.70 -55.17
N GLN A 35 -29.55 21.74 -55.14
CA GLN A 35 -29.64 22.64 -53.99
C GLN A 35 -30.14 21.91 -52.74
N THR A 36 -31.21 21.12 -52.85
CA THR A 36 -31.73 20.33 -51.71
C THR A 36 -30.70 19.33 -51.18
N PHE A 37 -29.92 18.68 -52.06
CA PHE A 37 -28.82 17.80 -51.63
C PHE A 37 -27.71 18.56 -50.89
N VAL A 38 -27.36 19.77 -51.34
CA VAL A 38 -26.33 20.58 -50.67
C VAL A 38 -26.79 21.02 -49.28
N GLU A 39 -28.04 21.43 -49.12
CA GLU A 39 -28.59 21.80 -47.81
C GLU A 39 -28.67 20.59 -46.88
N THR A 40 -29.21 19.46 -47.37
CA THR A 40 -29.28 18.21 -46.58
C THR A 40 -27.89 17.72 -46.15
N LYS A 41 -26.90 17.84 -47.04
CA LYS A 41 -25.51 17.49 -46.71
C LYS A 41 -24.94 18.42 -45.63
N ARG A 42 -25.17 19.73 -45.72
CA ARG A 42 -24.70 20.70 -44.71
C ARG A 42 -25.33 20.44 -43.34
N THR A 43 -26.63 20.13 -43.29
CA THR A 43 -27.29 19.81 -42.01
C THR A 43 -26.79 18.50 -41.43
N ALA A 44 -26.52 17.49 -42.26
CA ALA A 44 -25.94 16.22 -41.82
C ALA A 44 -24.50 16.42 -41.28
N ASP A 45 -23.66 17.16 -42.00
CA ASP A 45 -22.29 17.47 -41.57
C ASP A 45 -22.30 18.26 -40.24
N ALA A 46 -23.16 19.27 -40.11
CA ALA A 46 -23.32 20.04 -38.87
C ALA A 46 -23.74 19.15 -37.68
N ALA A 47 -24.65 18.19 -37.89
CA ALA A 47 -25.04 17.23 -36.86
C ALA A 47 -23.89 16.30 -36.45
N VAL A 48 -23.08 15.83 -37.41
CA VAL A 48 -21.89 15.01 -37.12
C VAL A 48 -20.87 15.78 -36.29
N PHE A 49 -20.58 17.03 -36.65
CA PHE A 49 -19.66 17.87 -35.86
C PHE A 49 -20.20 18.14 -34.45
N GLY A 50 -21.50 18.42 -34.31
CA GLY A 50 -22.14 18.59 -33.00
C GLY A 50 -22.03 17.34 -32.11
N ASN A 51 -22.27 16.15 -32.68
CA ASN A 51 -22.14 14.88 -31.97
C ASN A 51 -20.68 14.58 -31.58
N GLN A 52 -19.70 14.95 -32.41
CA GLN A 52 -18.29 14.77 -32.06
C GLN A 52 -17.85 15.69 -30.91
N GLN A 53 -18.35 16.93 -30.88
CA GLN A 53 -18.06 17.86 -29.79
C GLN A 53 -18.67 17.40 -28.47
N SER A 54 -19.93 16.96 -28.48
CA SER A 54 -20.57 16.42 -27.28
C SER A 54 -19.86 15.15 -26.78
N ALA A 55 -19.43 14.25 -27.69
CA ALA A 55 -18.65 13.07 -27.32
C ALA A 55 -17.31 13.42 -26.64
N ARG A 56 -16.60 14.45 -27.13
CA ARG A 56 -15.36 14.94 -26.50
C ARG A 56 -15.60 15.55 -25.13
N ALA A 57 -16.63 16.39 -25.00
CA ALA A 57 -16.99 17.01 -23.73
C ALA A 57 -17.37 15.95 -22.68
N VAL A 58 -18.11 14.89 -23.07
CA VAL A 58 -18.43 13.77 -22.18
C VAL A 58 -17.18 13.01 -21.77
N LEU A 59 -16.26 12.74 -22.70
CA LEU A 59 -15.01 12.02 -22.41
C LEU A 59 -14.10 12.83 -21.47
N GLU A 60 -14.02 14.14 -21.64
CA GLU A 60 -13.29 15.02 -20.73
C GLU A 60 -13.92 15.08 -19.34
N ALA A 61 -15.26 15.16 -19.26
CA ALA A 61 -16.00 15.10 -18.00
C ALA A 61 -15.80 13.76 -17.28
N GLN A 62 -15.79 12.63 -18.01
CA GLN A 62 -15.49 11.31 -17.46
C GLN A 62 -14.07 11.25 -16.90
N LYS A 63 -13.07 11.69 -17.66
CA LYS A 63 -11.67 11.74 -17.18
C LYS A 63 -11.51 12.61 -15.94
N SER A 64 -12.18 13.75 -15.88
CA SER A 64 -12.16 14.63 -14.71
C SER A 64 -12.80 13.96 -13.49
N THR A 65 -13.91 13.25 -13.70
CA THR A 65 -14.59 12.49 -12.64
C THR A 65 -13.69 11.37 -12.11
N ASP A 66 -13.05 10.60 -13.00
CA ASP A 66 -12.13 9.53 -12.61
C ASP A 66 -10.92 10.06 -11.82
N GLN A 67 -10.38 11.21 -12.23
CA GLN A 67 -9.29 11.88 -11.51
C GLN A 67 -9.72 12.34 -10.12
N ALA A 68 -10.92 12.90 -9.99
CA ALA A 68 -11.47 13.30 -8.70
C ALA A 68 -11.69 12.11 -7.76
N ILE A 69 -12.20 10.98 -8.29
CA ILE A 69 -12.36 9.73 -7.53
C ILE A 69 -11.00 9.24 -7.02
N ARG A 70 -10.00 9.13 -7.89
CA ARG A 70 -8.64 8.71 -7.50
C ARG A 70 -8.01 9.65 -6.47
N ALA A 71 -8.18 10.96 -6.64
CA ALA A 71 -7.66 11.93 -5.68
C ALA A 71 -8.29 11.76 -4.29
N ASN A 72 -9.59 11.48 -4.22
CA ASN A 72 -10.29 11.21 -2.97
C ASN A 72 -9.82 9.90 -2.32
N GLU A 73 -9.64 8.84 -3.11
CA GLU A 73 -9.08 7.56 -2.64
C GLU A 73 -7.68 7.75 -2.03
N ILE A 74 -6.79 8.47 -2.73
CA ILE A 74 -5.44 8.78 -2.25
C ILE A 74 -5.48 9.62 -0.97
N ALA A 75 -6.36 10.63 -0.91
CA ALA A 75 -6.50 11.48 0.27
C ALA A 75 -6.98 10.67 1.48
N LEU A 76 -7.92 9.75 1.28
CA LEU A 76 -8.42 8.86 2.32
C LEU A 76 -7.36 7.85 2.77
N GLU A 77 -6.59 7.26 1.85
CA GLU A 77 -5.47 6.39 2.18
C GLU A 77 -4.38 7.13 2.98
N THR A 78 -4.05 8.35 2.55
CA THR A 78 -3.06 9.21 3.23
C THR A 78 -3.55 9.63 4.61
N GLY A 79 -4.84 9.97 4.74
CA GLY A 79 -5.47 10.28 6.01
C GLY A 79 -5.45 9.09 6.96
N ARG A 80 -5.79 7.89 6.47
CA ARG A 80 -5.69 6.65 7.26
C ARG A 80 -4.25 6.37 7.70
N ALA A 81 -3.29 6.47 6.79
CA ALA A 81 -1.88 6.28 7.13
C ALA A 81 -1.43 7.25 8.24
N SER A 82 -1.78 8.52 8.14
CA SER A 82 -1.38 9.54 9.12
C SER A 82 -2.05 9.35 10.48
N ALA A 83 -3.27 8.82 10.52
CA ALA A 83 -4.01 8.57 11.75
C ALA A 83 -3.55 7.30 12.49
N ARG A 84 -2.97 6.30 11.79
CA ARG A 84 -2.67 4.97 12.35
C ARG A 84 -1.75 4.99 13.59
N ALA A 85 -1.91 3.97 14.43
CA ALA A 85 -0.99 3.64 15.51
C ALA A 85 0.29 2.99 14.95
N TYR A 86 1.44 3.57 15.27
CA TYR A 86 2.75 3.06 14.85
C TYR A 86 3.55 2.63 16.07
N LEU A 87 3.47 1.34 16.41
CA LEU A 87 4.20 0.81 17.55
C LEU A 87 5.65 0.51 17.17
N ASN A 88 6.58 0.94 18.02
CA ASN A 88 7.99 0.63 17.85
C ASN A 88 8.65 0.36 19.20
N CYS A 89 9.62 -0.55 19.20
CA CYS A 89 10.44 -0.78 20.37
C CYS A 89 11.52 0.31 20.48
N THR A 90 11.59 0.96 21.63
CA THR A 90 12.59 2.00 21.93
C THR A 90 13.83 1.43 22.62
N GLY A 91 13.68 0.28 23.29
CA GLY A 91 14.73 -0.44 23.99
C GLY A 91 14.13 -1.44 24.96
N ALA A 92 14.97 -2.06 25.78
CA ALA A 92 14.52 -2.86 26.90
C ALA A 92 15.55 -2.83 28.02
N THR A 93 15.13 -3.21 29.22
CA THR A 93 16.06 -3.63 30.27
C THR A 93 15.97 -5.14 30.45
N PHE A 94 17.05 -5.76 30.89
CA PHE A 94 17.08 -7.18 31.19
C PHE A 94 17.64 -7.45 32.58
N THR A 95 17.17 -8.55 33.19
CA THR A 95 17.73 -9.14 34.40
C THR A 95 17.93 -10.63 34.17
N LEU A 96 19.18 -11.09 34.24
CA LEU A 96 19.59 -12.49 34.18
C LEU A 96 19.96 -12.97 35.58
N ALA A 97 19.18 -13.89 36.14
CA ALA A 97 19.45 -14.50 37.45
C ALA A 97 18.83 -15.90 37.51
N ASN A 98 19.47 -16.85 38.21
CA ASN A 98 18.90 -18.16 38.51
C ASN A 98 18.32 -18.92 37.30
N ARG A 99 19.04 -18.91 36.15
CA ARG A 99 18.59 -19.50 34.88
C ARG A 99 17.30 -18.90 34.32
N ILE A 100 16.97 -17.67 34.69
CA ILE A 100 15.84 -16.91 34.18
C ILE A 100 16.37 -15.61 33.61
N CYS A 101 15.84 -15.22 32.46
CA CYS A 101 16.05 -13.93 31.85
C CYS A 101 14.72 -13.20 31.81
N VAL A 102 14.62 -12.10 32.55
CA VAL A 102 13.46 -11.23 32.55
C VAL A 102 13.77 -10.05 31.64
N LEU A 103 12.94 -9.83 30.61
CA LEU A 103 13.04 -8.70 29.70
C LEU A 103 11.88 -7.74 29.95
N LYS A 104 12.20 -6.46 30.18
CA LYS A 104 11.24 -5.37 30.26
C LYS A 104 11.35 -4.52 28.99
N VAL A 105 10.54 -4.83 27.99
CA VAL A 105 10.57 -4.22 26.66
C VAL A 105 9.76 -2.93 26.66
N SER A 106 10.37 -1.83 26.22
CA SER A 106 9.72 -0.51 26.11
C SER A 106 9.18 -0.29 24.71
N ILE A 107 7.85 -0.31 24.58
CA ILE A 107 7.13 -0.08 23.32
C ILE A 107 6.51 1.31 23.36
N LYS A 108 6.77 2.11 22.32
CA LYS A 108 6.22 3.45 22.17
C LYS A 108 5.29 3.51 20.96
N ASN A 109 4.16 4.19 21.12
CA ASN A 109 3.27 4.51 20.00
C ASN A 109 3.67 5.86 19.39
N PHE A 110 4.12 5.84 18.14
CA PHE A 110 4.45 7.03 17.36
C PHE A 110 3.27 7.52 16.50
N GLY A 111 2.16 6.82 16.53
CA GLY A 111 0.94 7.19 15.82
C GLY A 111 0.07 8.21 16.55
N GLN A 112 -0.98 8.66 15.86
CA GLN A 112 -1.95 9.62 16.39
C GLN A 112 -3.14 8.94 17.08
N THR A 113 -3.39 7.65 16.80
CA THR A 113 -4.44 6.87 17.44
C THR A 113 -3.87 5.88 18.46
N PRO A 114 -4.64 5.54 19.51
CA PRO A 114 -4.24 4.49 20.45
C PRO A 114 -4.20 3.11 19.77
N ALA A 115 -3.39 2.21 20.32
CA ALA A 115 -3.46 0.78 20.00
C ALA A 115 -4.15 0.07 21.17
N SER A 116 -5.38 -0.41 20.95
CA SER A 116 -6.19 -1.06 21.99
C SER A 116 -5.60 -2.39 22.44
N HIS A 117 -4.97 -3.13 21.53
CA HIS A 117 -4.39 -4.42 21.81
C HIS A 117 -3.13 -4.66 20.98
N ALA A 118 -2.02 -4.93 21.68
CA ALA A 118 -0.77 -5.37 21.07
C ALA A 118 -0.29 -6.68 21.73
N LEU A 119 0.08 -7.66 20.89
CA LEU A 119 0.68 -8.92 21.29
C LEU A 119 2.17 -8.87 20.98
N LEU A 120 3.00 -9.00 22.01
CA LEU A 120 4.44 -9.09 21.88
C LEU A 120 4.86 -10.55 22.08
N SER A 121 5.38 -11.15 21.03
CA SER A 121 5.94 -12.51 21.01
C SER A 121 7.46 -12.40 20.94
N GLY A 122 8.19 -13.19 21.71
CA GLY A 122 9.64 -13.18 21.63
C GLY A 122 10.29 -14.50 21.99
N ARG A 123 11.56 -14.63 21.62
CA ARG A 123 12.42 -15.74 21.99
C ARG A 123 13.84 -15.24 22.26
N LEU A 124 14.48 -15.81 23.26
CA LEU A 124 15.92 -15.61 23.45
C LEU A 124 16.70 -16.44 22.45
N PHE A 125 17.84 -15.93 22.03
CA PHE A 125 18.77 -16.72 21.25
C PHE A 125 20.21 -16.45 21.68
N VAL A 126 21.03 -17.49 21.62
CA VAL A 126 22.44 -17.48 21.98
C VAL A 126 23.25 -18.28 20.98
N PRO A 127 24.55 -17.97 20.79
CA PRO A 127 25.40 -18.74 19.89
C PRO A 127 25.56 -20.18 20.34
N ASN A 128 25.50 -21.10 19.41
CA ASN A 128 25.81 -22.51 19.64
C ASN A 128 27.31 -22.75 19.43
N MET A 129 28.05 -22.78 20.54
CA MET A 129 29.50 -22.98 20.52
C MET A 129 29.95 -24.37 20.08
N ASN A 130 29.04 -25.34 20.11
CA ASN A 130 29.33 -26.71 19.71
C ASN A 130 28.96 -26.98 18.25
N SER A 131 28.42 -25.97 17.55
CA SER A 131 28.02 -26.15 16.17
C SER A 131 29.23 -26.11 15.23
N VAL A 132 29.43 -27.19 14.50
CA VAL A 132 30.36 -27.26 13.37
C VAL A 132 29.68 -26.81 12.07
N SER A 133 28.35 -26.71 12.07
CA SER A 133 27.52 -26.31 10.93
C SER A 133 27.07 -24.86 11.03
N ASN A 134 26.98 -24.16 9.89
CA ASN A 134 26.39 -22.82 9.84
C ASN A 134 24.89 -22.81 10.19
N ALA A 135 24.18 -23.92 9.97
CA ALA A 135 22.74 -24.02 10.21
C ALA A 135 22.39 -24.03 11.71
N ASP A 136 23.28 -24.59 12.55
CA ASP A 136 23.03 -24.78 13.97
C ASP A 136 23.78 -23.77 14.86
N GLN A 137 24.30 -22.67 14.29
CA GLN A 137 25.09 -21.67 15.01
C GLN A 137 24.34 -20.91 16.11
N ILE A 138 23.02 -21.05 16.20
CA ILE A 138 22.19 -20.31 17.16
C ILE A 138 21.24 -21.27 17.86
N LEU A 139 21.28 -21.29 19.18
CA LEU A 139 20.28 -21.94 20.03
C LEU A 139 19.16 -20.96 20.31
N TYR A 140 17.92 -21.42 20.17
CA TYR A 140 16.72 -20.65 20.50
C TYR A 140 16.09 -21.17 21.78
N GLY A 141 15.66 -20.24 22.63
CA GLY A 141 14.78 -20.55 23.75
C GLY A 141 13.34 -20.77 23.30
N GLN A 142 12.49 -21.18 24.24
CA GLN A 142 11.05 -21.27 23.99
C GLN A 142 10.46 -19.88 23.71
N GLU A 143 9.57 -19.80 22.73
CA GLU A 143 8.80 -18.59 22.47
C GLU A 143 7.87 -18.26 23.65
N LYS A 144 7.77 -16.98 23.98
CA LYS A 144 6.90 -16.44 25.03
C LYS A 144 6.12 -15.25 24.49
N HIS A 145 4.92 -15.06 25.03
CA HIS A 145 4.01 -14.01 24.61
C HIS A 145 3.60 -13.17 25.81
N THR A 146 3.40 -11.88 25.59
CA THR A 146 2.75 -10.98 26.55
C THR A 146 1.83 -10.04 25.78
N GLN A 147 0.77 -9.59 26.44
CA GLN A 147 -0.19 -8.64 25.88
C GLN A 147 0.05 -7.27 26.51
N ILE A 148 -0.03 -6.24 25.68
CA ILE A 148 -0.01 -4.84 26.08
C ILE A 148 -1.36 -4.26 25.71
N PHE A 149 -2.03 -3.70 26.69
CA PHE A 149 -3.33 -3.07 26.55
C PHE A 149 -3.17 -1.57 26.56
N ASP A 150 -4.03 -0.90 25.81
CA ASP A 150 -4.24 0.54 25.88
C ASP A 150 -2.94 1.36 25.80
N LEU A 151 -2.25 1.32 24.65
CA LEU A 151 -1.14 2.25 24.40
C LEU A 151 -1.70 3.58 23.83
N PRO A 152 -1.74 4.67 24.62
CA PRO A 152 -2.21 5.95 24.11
C PRO A 152 -1.23 6.52 23.06
N PRO A 153 -1.68 7.49 22.25
CA PRO A 153 -0.81 8.19 21.31
C PRO A 153 0.38 8.81 22.03
N THR A 154 1.57 8.74 21.41
CA THR A 154 2.82 9.36 21.89
C THR A 154 3.40 8.84 23.21
N ASP A 155 2.74 7.89 23.88
CA ASP A 155 3.17 7.34 25.16
C ASP A 155 3.96 6.03 25.00
N ALA A 156 4.69 5.66 26.06
CA ALA A 156 5.46 4.44 26.16
C ALA A 156 4.85 3.49 27.20
N ALA A 157 4.68 2.23 26.80
CA ALA A 157 4.31 1.14 27.70
C ALA A 157 5.48 0.17 27.84
N ALA A 158 5.58 -0.46 29.01
CA ALA A 158 6.56 -1.50 29.27
C ALA A 158 5.88 -2.88 29.30
N ALA A 159 6.35 -3.80 28.46
CA ALA A 159 5.96 -5.20 28.47
C ALA A 159 6.98 -6.03 29.24
N LEU A 160 6.53 -6.83 30.21
CA LEU A 160 7.37 -7.78 30.92
C LEU A 160 7.25 -9.16 30.27
N ILE A 161 8.38 -9.78 29.93
CA ILE A 161 8.44 -11.15 29.42
C ILE A 161 9.52 -11.92 30.17
N VAL A 162 9.17 -13.13 30.62
CA VAL A 162 10.05 -14.00 31.40
C VAL A 162 10.44 -15.23 30.58
N PHE A 163 11.74 -15.41 30.38
CA PHE A 163 12.31 -16.51 29.62
C PHE A 163 13.09 -17.46 30.54
N PRO A 164 12.68 -18.73 30.67
CA PRO A 164 13.54 -19.74 31.29
C PRO A 164 14.72 -20.04 30.35
N LEU A 165 15.94 -20.05 30.90
CA LEU A 165 17.14 -20.46 30.18
C LEU A 165 17.20 -21.99 30.13
N THR A 166 16.66 -22.55 29.06
CA THR A 166 16.68 -24.00 28.77
C THR A 166 17.96 -24.46 28.08
N PHE A 167 18.95 -23.57 27.96
CA PHE A 167 20.25 -23.88 27.36
C PHE A 167 21.09 -24.79 28.24
N SER A 168 22.16 -25.36 27.69
CA SER A 168 23.12 -26.14 28.47
C SER A 168 23.67 -25.32 29.65
N THR A 169 24.06 -26.00 30.73
CA THR A 169 24.56 -25.36 31.96
C THR A 169 25.76 -24.45 31.70
N ASN A 170 26.64 -24.86 30.77
CA ASN A 170 27.80 -24.07 30.36
C ASN A 170 27.37 -22.77 29.67
N VAL A 171 26.47 -22.84 28.67
CA VAL A 171 25.99 -21.64 27.95
C VAL A 171 25.27 -20.68 28.89
N SER A 172 24.40 -21.20 29.75
CA SER A 172 23.68 -20.40 30.75
C SER A 172 24.64 -19.70 31.71
N ARG A 173 25.69 -20.40 32.15
CA ARG A 173 26.74 -19.84 33.00
C ARG A 173 27.54 -18.76 32.28
N GLU A 174 28.01 -19.01 31.05
CA GLU A 174 28.78 -18.02 30.28
C GLU A 174 27.96 -16.77 29.94
N LEU A 175 26.65 -16.93 29.69
CA LEU A 175 25.72 -15.81 29.54
C LEU A 175 25.58 -15.02 30.85
N SER A 176 25.51 -15.69 32.00
CA SER A 176 25.47 -14.98 33.30
C SER A 176 26.81 -14.30 33.65
N GLU A 177 27.93 -14.86 33.18
CA GLU A 177 29.30 -14.34 33.39
C GLU A 177 29.66 -13.18 32.44
N GLY A 178 28.78 -12.82 31.51
CA GLY A 178 29.07 -11.71 30.59
C GLY A 178 29.93 -12.05 29.38
N LYS A 179 30.26 -13.33 29.18
CA LYS A 179 31.07 -13.76 28.03
C LYS A 179 30.32 -13.66 26.71
N TRP A 180 28.99 -13.64 26.78
CA TRP A 180 28.08 -13.51 25.66
C TRP A 180 27.10 -12.37 25.90
N LEU A 181 26.72 -11.68 24.82
CA LEU A 181 25.63 -10.71 24.86
C LEU A 181 24.29 -11.45 24.92
N ALA A 182 23.42 -11.01 25.81
CA ALA A 182 22.01 -11.41 25.73
C ALA A 182 21.40 -10.83 24.45
N SER A 183 20.72 -11.67 23.68
CA SER A 183 19.97 -11.21 22.51
C SER A 183 18.62 -11.92 22.43
N ALA A 184 17.65 -11.20 21.90
CA ALA A 184 16.28 -11.65 21.79
C ALA A 184 15.66 -11.19 20.48
N GLU A 185 14.85 -12.04 19.89
CA GLU A 185 14.08 -11.76 18.69
C GLU A 185 12.61 -11.59 19.09
N PHE A 186 11.99 -10.53 18.61
CA PHE A 186 10.62 -10.17 18.93
C PHE A 186 9.79 -9.94 17.68
N SER A 187 8.53 -10.35 17.74
CA SER A 187 7.45 -10.00 16.81
C SER A 187 6.36 -9.29 17.59
N LEU A 188 6.08 -8.04 17.21
CA LEU A 188 5.02 -7.23 17.76
C LEU A 188 3.85 -7.20 16.77
N HIS A 189 2.68 -7.66 17.20
CA HIS A 189 1.46 -7.69 16.42
C HIS A 189 0.42 -6.78 17.08
N TRP A 190 -0.24 -5.91 16.31
CA TRP A 190 -1.33 -5.08 16.84
C TRP A 190 -2.40 -4.88 15.78
N LYS A 191 -3.59 -4.46 16.21
CA LYS A 191 -4.63 -3.96 15.31
C LYS A 191 -4.71 -2.46 15.43
N ASP A 192 -4.79 -1.76 14.31
CA ASP A 192 -5.03 -0.32 14.30
C ASP A 192 -6.52 0.01 14.53
N ILE A 193 -6.85 1.30 14.59
CA ILE A 193 -8.23 1.78 14.78
C ILE A 193 -9.15 1.42 13.60
N PHE A 194 -8.59 1.09 12.44
CA PHE A 194 -9.32 0.69 11.24
C PHE A 194 -9.53 -0.84 11.18
N GLY A 195 -8.97 -1.59 12.13
CA GLY A 195 -9.06 -3.05 12.21
C GLY A 195 -7.97 -3.77 11.41
N ASP A 196 -7.07 -3.04 10.75
CA ASP A 196 -5.98 -3.64 9.98
C ASP A 196 -4.93 -4.21 10.95
N SER A 197 -4.46 -5.42 10.65
CA SER A 197 -3.43 -6.09 11.44
C SER A 197 -2.05 -5.66 10.98
N GLN A 198 -1.25 -5.17 11.93
CA GLN A 198 0.11 -4.72 11.71
C GLN A 198 1.07 -5.66 12.43
N THR A 199 2.24 -5.89 11.83
CA THR A 199 3.29 -6.73 12.42
C THR A 199 4.64 -6.07 12.24
N ARG A 200 5.47 -6.10 13.29
CA ARG A 200 6.83 -5.61 13.25
C ARG A 200 7.78 -6.56 13.95
N GLN A 201 8.84 -6.94 13.24
CA GLN A 201 9.94 -7.72 13.81
C GLN A 201 11.08 -6.79 14.22
N PHE A 202 11.70 -7.10 15.35
CA PHE A 202 12.90 -6.40 15.82
C PHE A 202 13.75 -7.31 16.69
N PHE A 203 15.01 -6.93 16.85
CA PHE A 203 15.98 -7.62 17.68
C PHE A 203 16.38 -6.73 18.83
N LEU A 204 16.52 -7.30 20.02
CA LEU A 204 17.11 -6.65 21.17
C LEU A 204 18.50 -7.22 21.38
N VAL A 205 19.47 -6.34 21.50
CA VAL A 205 20.88 -6.68 21.75
C VAL A 205 21.33 -5.92 22.98
N GLU A 206 21.91 -6.64 23.93
CA GLU A 206 22.55 -6.01 25.08
C GLU A 206 23.55 -4.93 24.67
N ASN A 207 23.44 -3.76 25.29
CA ASN A 207 24.25 -2.57 25.01
C ASN A 207 25.27 -2.28 26.11
N THR A 208 25.03 -2.74 27.34
CA THR A 208 25.86 -2.42 28.51
C THR A 208 26.19 -3.67 29.31
N SER A 209 27.48 -3.87 29.58
CA SER A 209 28.00 -4.92 30.46
C SER A 209 28.21 -4.39 31.89
N ASN A 210 27.13 -3.96 32.55
CA ASN A 210 27.19 -3.61 33.97
C ASN A 210 26.92 -4.87 34.80
N PHE A 211 27.96 -5.37 35.46
CA PHE A 211 27.85 -6.53 36.35
C PHE A 211 27.65 -6.02 37.78
N ALA A 212 26.42 -6.12 38.27
CA ALA A 212 26.15 -5.96 39.70
C ALA A 212 26.40 -7.31 40.39
N GLU A 213 27.55 -7.46 41.05
CA GLU A 213 27.80 -8.65 41.86
C GLU A 213 26.93 -8.56 43.13
N GLU A 214 25.84 -9.34 43.16
CA GLU A 214 24.91 -9.34 44.29
C GLU A 214 25.54 -10.04 45.50
N THR A 215 25.43 -9.41 46.66
CA THR A 215 26.00 -9.89 47.93
C THR A 215 25.26 -11.17 48.35
N GLY A 216 25.85 -12.34 48.13
CA GLY A 216 25.21 -13.63 48.46
C GLY A 216 25.50 -14.80 47.50
N GLY A 217 26.40 -14.63 46.52
CA GLY A 217 26.82 -15.72 45.63
C GLY A 217 25.85 -16.03 44.49
N ILE A 218 24.66 -15.41 44.47
CA ILE A 218 23.78 -15.42 43.31
C ILE A 218 24.30 -14.40 42.30
N ARG A 219 24.74 -14.89 41.14
CA ARG A 219 25.16 -14.02 40.05
C ARG A 219 23.92 -13.44 39.37
N ARG A 220 23.74 -12.13 39.51
CA ARG A 220 22.72 -11.33 38.84
C ARG A 220 23.40 -10.42 37.82
N ARG A 221 22.88 -10.39 36.60
CA ARG A 221 23.35 -9.49 35.54
C ARG A 221 22.19 -8.65 35.07
N GLU A 222 22.38 -7.34 35.04
CA GLU A 222 21.36 -6.40 34.61
C GLU A 222 21.95 -5.44 33.59
N GLY A 223 21.11 -4.95 32.68
CA GLY A 223 21.55 -3.96 31.72
C GLY A 223 20.47 -3.54 30.77
N ASP A 224 20.87 -2.66 29.86
CA ASP A 224 20.02 -2.14 28.80
C ASP A 224 20.25 -2.92 27.51
N MET A 225 19.19 -3.06 26.73
CA MET A 225 19.21 -3.60 25.38
C MET A 225 18.78 -2.53 24.39
N ARG A 226 19.50 -2.46 23.27
CA ARG A 226 19.16 -1.60 22.14
C ARG A 226 18.34 -2.37 21.12
N ALA A 227 17.28 -1.73 20.63
CA ALA A 227 16.50 -2.25 19.52
C ALA A 227 17.25 -2.08 18.18
N SER A 228 17.22 -3.13 17.36
CA SER A 228 17.79 -3.19 16.03
C SER A 228 16.78 -3.80 15.04
N ASN A 229 16.75 -3.29 13.82
CA ASN A 229 15.98 -3.90 12.73
C ASN A 229 16.77 -5.00 11.99
N THR A 230 18.08 -5.10 12.25
CA THR A 230 18.94 -6.13 11.68
C THR A 230 19.29 -7.15 12.75
N ARG A 231 19.27 -8.43 12.36
CA ARG A 231 19.70 -9.51 13.26
C ARG A 231 21.18 -9.27 13.62
N PRO A 232 21.53 -9.22 14.90
CA PRO A 232 22.93 -9.03 15.30
C PRO A 232 23.77 -10.20 14.79
N GLN A 233 24.95 -9.87 14.23
CA GLN A 233 26.02 -10.85 14.17
C GLN A 233 26.53 -11.04 15.60
N GLN A 234 26.16 -12.16 16.22
CA GLN A 234 26.67 -12.50 17.54
C GLN A 234 28.19 -12.66 17.46
N ARG A 235 28.92 -11.79 18.15
CA ARG A 235 30.38 -11.88 18.32
C ARG A 235 30.67 -12.02 19.80
N LYS A 236 31.68 -12.83 20.12
CA LYS A 236 32.20 -12.94 21.48
C LYS A 236 32.77 -11.58 21.91
N ILE A 237 32.44 -11.14 23.12
CA ILE A 237 33.02 -9.92 23.73
C ILE A 237 34.43 -10.22 24.21
#